data_AF-A0A1H3GFH5-F1
#
_entry.id   AF-A0A1H3GFH5-F1
#
_cell.length_a   1.000
_cell.length_b   1.000
_cell.length_c   1.000
_cell.angle_alpha   90.00
_cell.angle_beta   90.00
_cell.angle_gamma   90.00
#
_symmetry.space_group_name_H-M   'P 1'
#
loop_
_entity.id
_entity.type
_entity.pdbx_description
1 polymer ?
#
loop_
_entity_poly.entity_id
_entity_poly.type
_entity_poly.pdbx_seq_one_letter_code
_entity_poly.pdbx_strand_id
1 'polypeptide(L)'
;MEMEKKILEFALKMEGEARDFYLNAKNKVNDPTAKSLVNYLADWELSHCNFIQDQLKKIESAGKWDPAAATEMDEESAREFLRKPWIEGELQSSLVSSVSDISLLRMALALERDFNNFYKKAAEKIDNTDGKKVLNMLANWEAEHMSIIDSQLQQMHKDFMTEMGFEPF
;
A
#
# COMPACT_ATOMS: atom_id res chain seq x y z
N MET A 1 8.37 -4.99 -27.31
CA MET A 1 7.93 -4.79 -25.91
C MET A 1 8.57 -3.56 -25.27
N GLU A 2 8.75 -2.48 -26.04
CA GLU A 2 9.43 -1.28 -25.53
C GLU A 2 8.51 -0.50 -24.57
N MET A 3 7.21 -0.49 -24.86
CA MET A 3 6.19 0.15 -24.03
C MET A 3 6.06 -0.57 -22.68
N GLU A 4 6.05 -1.90 -22.71
CA GLU A 4 5.95 -2.77 -21.54
C GLU A 4 7.12 -2.57 -20.58
N LYS A 5 8.35 -2.45 -21.11
CA LYS A 5 9.53 -2.12 -20.30
C LYS A 5 9.38 -0.76 -19.64
N LYS A 6 9.01 0.27 -20.39
CA LYS A 6 8.81 1.63 -19.84
C LYS A 6 7.74 1.69 -18.77
N ILE A 7 6.65 0.91 -18.92
CA ILE A 7 5.61 0.78 -17.90
C ILE A 7 6.21 0.23 -16.61
N LEU A 8 6.98 -0.86 -16.69
CA LEU A 8 7.57 -1.50 -15.51
C LEU A 8 8.73 -0.69 -14.90
N GLU A 9 9.54 0.00 -15.69
CA GLU A 9 10.59 0.90 -15.19
C GLU A 9 9.97 2.06 -14.41
N PHE A 10 8.89 2.64 -14.94
CA PHE A 10 8.13 3.67 -14.24
C PHE A 10 7.50 3.11 -12.96
N ALA A 11 6.88 1.93 -13.03
CA ALA A 11 6.30 1.25 -11.88
C ALA A 11 7.36 1.02 -10.78
N LEU A 12 8.52 0.46 -11.14
CA LEU A 12 9.61 0.19 -10.19
C LEU A 12 10.06 1.46 -9.47
N LYS A 13 10.18 2.58 -10.20
CA LYS A 13 10.53 3.86 -9.60
C LYS A 13 9.44 4.34 -8.63
N MET A 14 8.19 4.26 -9.07
CA MET A 14 7.01 4.67 -8.30
C MET A 14 6.89 3.88 -6.99
N GLU A 15 7.04 2.55 -7.02
CA GLU A 15 7.04 1.72 -5.81
C GLU A 15 8.22 1.99 -4.89
N GLY A 16 9.40 2.25 -5.46
CA GLY A 16 10.57 2.65 -4.68
C GLY A 16 10.35 3.97 -3.93
N GLU A 17 9.72 4.95 -4.58
CA GLU A 17 9.36 6.23 -3.97
C GLU A 17 8.28 6.07 -2.88
N ALA A 18 7.29 5.19 -3.07
CA ALA A 18 6.30 4.87 -2.05
C ALA A 18 6.90 4.19 -0.82
N ARG A 19 7.77 3.20 -1.03
CA ARG A 19 8.53 2.56 0.04
C ARG A 19 9.28 3.59 0.89
N ASP A 20 10.00 4.50 0.23
CA ASP A 20 10.75 5.55 0.93
C ASP A 20 9.82 6.51 1.67
N PHE A 21 8.66 6.84 1.10
CA PHE A 21 7.62 7.61 1.78
C PHE A 21 7.16 6.89 3.06
N TYR A 22 6.87 5.59 3.01
CA TYR A 22 6.40 4.82 4.16
C TYR A 22 7.47 4.65 5.26
N LEU A 23 8.73 4.43 4.88
CA LEU A 23 9.85 4.41 5.82
C LEU A 23 10.03 5.77 6.52
N ASN A 24 9.84 6.87 5.79
CA ASN A 24 9.87 8.21 6.38
C ASN A 24 8.65 8.48 7.26
N ALA A 25 7.48 8.00 6.87
CA ALA A 25 6.24 8.12 7.62
C ALA A 25 6.31 7.42 8.97
N LYS A 26 6.93 6.23 9.03
CA LYS A 26 7.16 5.48 10.28
C LYS A 26 7.82 6.32 11.37
N ASN A 27 8.68 7.26 11.01
CA ASN A 27 9.37 8.15 11.96
C ASN A 27 8.55 9.37 12.37
N LYS A 28 7.40 9.62 11.73
CA LYS A 28 6.53 10.78 11.94
C LYS A 28 5.21 10.42 12.63
N VAL A 29 4.75 9.17 12.47
CA VAL A 29 3.53 8.69 13.13
C VAL A 29 3.77 8.35 14.60
N ASN A 30 2.80 8.70 15.43
CA ASN A 30 2.86 8.56 16.88
C ASN A 30 2.07 7.36 17.35
N ASP A 31 0.89 7.15 16.75
CA ASP A 31 0.03 6.00 17.03
C ASP A 31 0.75 4.69 16.71
N PRO A 32 0.86 3.74 17.66
CA PRO A 32 1.54 2.46 17.45
C PRO A 32 0.93 1.64 16.31
N THR A 33 -0.39 1.70 16.15
CA THR A 33 -1.10 0.97 15.09
C THR A 33 -0.76 1.55 13.73
N ALA A 34 -0.83 2.88 13.59
CA ALA A 34 -0.43 3.60 12.38
C ALA A 34 1.04 3.36 12.06
N LYS A 35 1.93 3.31 13.07
CA LYS A 35 3.35 2.98 12.93
C LYS A 35 3.58 1.59 12.36
N SER A 36 2.86 0.59 12.86
CA SER A 36 2.93 -0.76 12.32
C SER A 36 2.36 -0.82 10.90
N LEU A 37 1.24 -0.16 10.62
CA LEU A 37 0.63 -0.11 9.29
C LEU A 37 1.60 0.46 8.25
N VAL A 38 2.21 1.62 8.51
CA VAL A 38 3.19 2.20 7.55
C VAL A 38 4.46 1.34 7.43
N ASN A 39 4.81 0.53 8.43
CA ASN A 39 5.89 -0.43 8.28
C ASN A 39 5.50 -1.58 7.34
N TYR A 40 4.29 -2.14 7.50
CA TYR A 40 3.78 -3.18 6.60
C TYR A 40 3.71 -2.68 5.16
N LEU A 41 3.20 -1.46 4.93
CA LEU A 41 3.18 -0.84 3.60
C LEU A 41 4.59 -0.74 3.00
N ALA A 42 5.59 -0.29 3.76
CA ALA A 42 6.97 -0.25 3.27
C ALA A 42 7.54 -1.63 2.88
N ASP A 43 7.21 -2.67 3.63
CA ASP A 43 7.64 -4.05 3.35
C ASP A 43 6.90 -4.63 2.12
N TRP A 44 5.65 -4.24 1.93
CA TRP A 44 4.86 -4.57 0.75
C TRP A 44 5.42 -3.91 -0.52
N GLU A 45 5.74 -2.61 -0.48
CA GLU A 45 6.34 -1.94 -1.64
C GLU A 45 7.71 -2.48 -2.02
N LEU A 46 8.49 -2.95 -1.04
CA LEU A 46 9.73 -3.67 -1.33
C LEU A 46 9.45 -4.96 -2.11
N SER A 47 8.40 -5.69 -1.75
CA SER A 47 7.97 -6.91 -2.44
C SER A 47 7.51 -6.60 -3.86
N HIS A 48 6.75 -5.51 -4.06
CA HIS A 48 6.39 -5.01 -5.39
C HIS A 48 7.63 -4.69 -6.24
N CYS A 49 8.59 -3.95 -5.68
CA CYS A 49 9.84 -3.63 -6.37
C CYS A 49 10.58 -4.89 -6.84
N ASN A 50 10.73 -5.89 -5.96
CA ASN A 50 11.39 -7.14 -6.29
C ASN A 50 10.66 -7.89 -7.40
N PHE A 51 9.32 -7.99 -7.30
CA PHE A 51 8.48 -8.63 -8.30
C PHE A 51 8.60 -7.94 -9.66
N ILE A 52 8.51 -6.60 -9.71
CA ILE A 52 8.62 -5.81 -10.94
C ILE A 52 10.01 -5.96 -11.57
N GLN A 53 11.07 -5.95 -10.77
CA GLN A 53 12.44 -6.18 -11.26
C GLN A 53 12.57 -7.56 -11.91
N ASP A 54 11.95 -8.59 -11.34
CA ASP A 54 11.99 -9.93 -11.92
C ASP A 54 11.17 -10.03 -13.20
N GLN A 55 10.03 -9.34 -13.31
CA GLN A 55 9.28 -9.22 -14.56
C GLN A 55 10.10 -8.52 -15.65
N LEU A 56 10.78 -7.42 -15.30
CA LEU A 56 11.69 -6.71 -16.23
C LEU A 56 12.76 -7.65 -16.78
N LYS A 57 13.46 -8.40 -15.92
CA LYS A 57 14.49 -9.37 -16.33
C LYS A 57 13.92 -10.43 -17.29
N LYS A 58 12.70 -10.93 -17.06
CA LYS A 58 12.05 -11.94 -17.92
C LYS A 58 11.65 -11.36 -19.28
N ILE A 59 11.15 -10.13 -19.30
CA ILE A 59 10.84 -9.40 -20.53
C ILE A 59 12.12 -9.15 -21.33
N GLU A 60 13.23 -8.81 -20.68
CA GLU A 60 14.52 -8.56 -21.32
C GLU A 60 15.19 -9.83 -21.88
N SER A 61 15.19 -10.91 -21.10
CA SER A 61 15.92 -12.14 -21.45
C SER A 61 15.11 -13.10 -22.34
N ALA A 62 13.81 -13.27 -22.04
CA ALA A 62 12.97 -14.29 -22.67
C ALA A 62 11.87 -13.70 -23.54
N GLY A 63 11.68 -12.38 -23.51
CA GLY A 63 10.66 -11.73 -24.31
C GLY A 63 9.23 -11.97 -23.78
N LYS A 64 9.08 -12.35 -22.50
CA LYS A 64 7.81 -12.85 -21.95
C LYS A 64 7.54 -12.33 -20.54
N TRP A 65 6.27 -12.14 -20.25
CA TRP A 65 5.75 -11.92 -18.90
C TRP A 65 5.63 -13.26 -18.17
N ASP A 66 5.68 -13.22 -16.84
CA ASP A 66 5.45 -14.40 -16.00
C ASP A 66 4.37 -14.13 -14.94
N PRO A 67 3.10 -14.40 -15.26
CA PRO A 67 2.01 -14.21 -14.32
C PRO A 67 2.01 -15.24 -13.17
N ALA A 68 2.78 -16.33 -13.27
CA ALA A 68 2.87 -17.36 -12.24
C ALA A 68 3.93 -17.04 -11.17
N ALA A 69 4.82 -16.07 -11.43
CA ALA A 69 5.82 -15.61 -10.46
C ALA A 69 5.25 -14.72 -9.36
N ALA A 70 3.95 -14.46 -9.39
CA ALA A 70 3.24 -13.81 -8.32
C ALA A 70 3.30 -14.69 -7.05
N THR A 71 3.98 -14.20 -6.03
CA THR A 71 3.80 -14.73 -4.68
C THR A 71 2.65 -13.99 -4.03
N GLU A 72 1.75 -14.69 -3.36
CA GLU A 72 0.84 -14.07 -2.41
C GLU A 72 1.70 -13.35 -1.37
N MET A 73 1.55 -12.03 -1.29
CA MET A 73 2.06 -11.28 -0.16
C MET A 73 1.20 -11.64 1.03
N ASP A 74 1.82 -12.01 2.15
CA ASP A 74 1.10 -12.32 3.39
C ASP A 74 0.55 -11.03 4.00
N GLU A 75 -0.53 -10.52 3.39
CA GLU A 75 -1.32 -9.42 3.93
C GLU A 75 -2.18 -9.87 5.12
N GLU A 76 -2.39 -11.18 5.28
CA GLU A 76 -3.16 -11.76 6.38
C GLU A 76 -2.53 -11.37 7.71
N SER A 77 -1.20 -11.40 7.80
CA SER A 77 -0.45 -10.91 8.97
C SER A 77 -0.83 -9.47 9.37
N ALA A 78 -0.93 -8.55 8.42
CA ALA A 78 -1.32 -7.15 8.73
C ALA A 78 -2.81 -7.04 9.09
N ARG A 79 -3.68 -7.75 8.38
CA ARG A 79 -5.13 -7.77 8.67
C ARG A 79 -5.42 -8.39 10.03
N GLU A 80 -4.74 -9.46 10.40
CA GLU A 80 -4.82 -10.09 11.71
C GLU A 80 -4.35 -9.13 12.79
N PHE A 81 -3.22 -8.46 12.56
CA PHE A 81 -2.69 -7.46 13.47
C PHE A 81 -3.69 -6.32 13.74
N LEU A 82 -4.32 -5.78 12.69
CA LEU A 82 -5.31 -4.70 12.82
C LEU A 82 -6.64 -5.16 13.44
N ARG A 83 -6.99 -6.45 13.33
CA ARG A 83 -8.18 -7.03 13.97
C ARG A 83 -8.02 -7.28 15.46
N LYS A 84 -6.79 -7.31 15.98
CA LYS A 84 -6.55 -7.53 17.41
C LYS A 84 -7.08 -6.35 18.21
N PRO A 85 -7.92 -6.58 19.23
CA PRO A 85 -8.30 -5.53 20.16
C PRO A 85 -7.03 -5.00 20.81
N TRP A 86 -6.76 -3.71 20.61
CA TRP A 86 -5.64 -3.02 21.22
C TRP A 86 -5.94 -2.83 22.71
N ILE A 87 -5.69 -3.87 23.49
CA ILE A 87 -5.67 -3.79 24.94
C ILE A 87 -4.19 -3.72 25.32
N GLU A 88 -3.65 -2.52 25.47
CA GLU A 88 -2.72 -2.20 26.56
C GLU A 88 -2.28 -0.73 26.56
N GLY A 89 -2.57 -0.07 27.69
CA GLY A 89 -1.67 0.89 28.32
C GLY A 89 -1.61 2.28 27.71
N GLU A 90 -2.52 3.16 28.13
CA GLU A 90 -2.31 4.61 28.33
C GLU A 90 -1.20 5.26 27.47
N LEU A 91 -1.30 5.19 26.14
CA LEU A 91 -0.68 6.23 25.33
C LEU A 91 -1.75 7.31 25.17
N GLN A 92 -1.69 8.32 26.03
CA GLN A 92 -2.39 9.59 25.77
C GLN A 92 -1.80 10.17 24.48
N SER A 93 -2.28 9.71 23.32
CA SER A 93 -2.01 10.36 22.06
C SER A 93 -2.64 11.75 22.15
N SER A 94 -1.85 12.79 21.93
CA SER A 94 -2.40 14.14 21.90
C SER A 94 -3.31 14.31 20.66
N LEU A 95 -4.36 15.13 20.76
CA LEU A 95 -5.21 15.47 19.61
C LEU A 95 -4.41 15.91 18.37
N VAL A 96 -3.29 16.60 18.59
CA VAL A 96 -2.39 17.06 17.51
C VAL A 96 -1.70 15.87 16.81
N SER A 97 -1.23 14.87 17.57
CA SER A 97 -0.66 13.65 17.00
C SER A 97 -1.71 12.86 16.21
N SER A 98 -2.94 12.74 16.71
CA SER A 98 -4.02 12.02 16.00
C SER A 98 -4.35 12.68 14.66
N VAL A 99 -4.42 14.02 14.61
CA VAL A 99 -4.68 14.76 13.36
C VAL A 99 -3.52 14.62 12.36
N SER A 100 -2.27 14.63 12.82
CA SER A 100 -1.09 14.42 11.98
C SER A 100 -1.09 13.01 11.37
N ASP A 101 -1.33 11.99 12.19
CA ASP A 101 -1.31 10.59 11.76
C ASP A 101 -2.46 10.30 10.78
N ILE A 102 -3.67 10.84 11.03
CA ILE A 102 -4.80 10.79 10.08
C ILE A 102 -4.43 11.45 8.75
N SER A 103 -3.77 12.61 8.79
CA SER A 103 -3.36 13.32 7.57
C SER A 103 -2.34 12.50 6.77
N LEU A 104 -1.42 11.83 7.47
CA LEU A 104 -0.43 10.96 6.84
C LEU A 104 -1.08 9.74 6.18
N LEU A 105 -1.99 9.06 6.87
CA LEU A 105 -2.71 7.91 6.31
C LEU A 105 -3.64 8.30 5.16
N ARG A 106 -4.19 9.52 5.15
CA ARG A 106 -4.93 10.04 3.99
C ARG A 106 -4.04 10.25 2.77
N MET A 107 -2.79 10.69 2.97
CA MET A 107 -1.82 10.78 1.87
C MET A 107 -1.45 9.39 1.35
N ALA A 108 -1.23 8.42 2.25
CA ALA A 108 -1.02 7.02 1.87
C ALA A 108 -2.18 6.50 1.01
N LEU A 109 -3.42 6.64 1.47
CA LEU A 109 -4.60 6.20 0.72
C LEU A 109 -4.72 6.85 -0.68
N ALA A 110 -4.29 8.11 -0.82
CA ALA A 110 -4.27 8.79 -2.11
C ALA A 110 -3.20 8.20 -3.05
N LEU A 111 -2.01 7.90 -2.51
CA LEU A 111 -0.91 7.27 -3.24
C LEU A 111 -1.31 5.90 -3.80
N GLU A 112 -1.82 5.01 -2.94
CA GLU A 112 -2.30 3.67 -3.32
C GLU A 112 -3.39 3.75 -4.40
N ARG A 113 -4.30 4.73 -4.29
CA ARG A 113 -5.34 4.94 -5.31
C ARG A 113 -4.74 5.35 -6.65
N ASP A 114 -3.72 6.21 -6.65
CA ASP A 114 -3.05 6.62 -7.87
C ASP A 114 -2.31 5.46 -8.52
N PHE A 115 -1.71 4.56 -7.72
CA PHE A 115 -0.98 3.37 -8.19
C PHE A 115 -1.96 2.34 -8.75
N ASN A 116 -3.05 2.07 -8.04
CA ASN A 116 -4.16 1.23 -8.52
C ASN A 116 -4.64 1.69 -9.91
N ASN A 117 -4.89 3.00 -10.05
CA ASN A 117 -5.35 3.60 -11.29
C ASN A 117 -4.28 3.53 -12.40
N PHE A 118 -3.02 3.74 -12.05
CA PHE A 118 -1.90 3.60 -12.98
C PHE A 118 -1.87 2.19 -13.56
N TYR A 119 -1.88 1.17 -12.71
CA TYR A 119 -1.80 -0.22 -13.13
C TYR A 119 -2.97 -0.66 -14.00
N LYS A 120 -4.21 -0.29 -13.62
CA LYS A 120 -5.40 -0.54 -14.45
C LYS A 120 -5.27 0.08 -15.84
N LYS A 121 -4.87 1.36 -15.92
CA LYS A 121 -4.67 2.06 -17.19
C LYS A 121 -3.51 1.50 -17.99
N ALA A 122 -2.45 1.02 -17.33
CA ALA A 122 -1.33 0.37 -17.99
C ALA A 122 -1.74 -0.96 -18.61
N ALA A 123 -2.56 -1.76 -17.91
CA ALA A 123 -3.11 -3.02 -18.43
C ALA A 123 -3.98 -2.80 -19.68
N GLU A 124 -4.74 -1.70 -19.74
CA GLU A 124 -5.54 -1.34 -20.91
C GLU A 124 -4.70 -0.97 -22.15
N LYS A 125 -3.46 -0.53 -21.96
CA LYS A 125 -2.58 0.00 -23.02
C LYS A 125 -1.72 -1.05 -23.73
N ILE A 126 -1.64 -2.26 -23.21
CA ILE A 126 -0.82 -3.33 -23.78
C ILE A 126 -1.72 -4.42 -24.36
N ASP A 127 -1.30 -5.12 -25.41
CA ASP A 127 -2.11 -6.21 -25.98
C ASP A 127 -1.80 -7.57 -25.36
N ASN A 128 -0.62 -7.70 -24.73
CA ASN A 128 -0.16 -8.96 -24.17
C ASN A 128 -1.04 -9.42 -22.98
N THR A 129 -1.73 -10.55 -23.15
CA THR A 129 -2.63 -11.11 -22.13
C THR A 129 -1.97 -11.38 -20.80
N ASP A 130 -0.72 -11.85 -20.79
CA ASP A 130 -0.01 -12.16 -19.54
C ASP A 130 0.47 -10.89 -18.84
N GLY A 131 0.91 -9.88 -19.60
CA GLY A 131 1.18 -8.55 -19.04
C GLY A 131 -0.07 -7.91 -18.44
N LYS A 132 -1.25 -8.07 -19.09
CA LYS A 132 -2.52 -7.60 -18.52
C LYS A 132 -2.82 -8.26 -17.18
N LYS A 133 -2.57 -9.56 -17.04
CA LYS A 133 -2.77 -10.27 -15.77
C LYS A 133 -1.85 -9.72 -14.69
N VAL A 134 -0.56 -9.57 -15.00
CA VAL A 134 0.44 -9.05 -14.06
C VAL A 134 0.09 -7.63 -13.59
N LEU A 135 -0.25 -6.73 -14.51
CA LEU A 135 -0.62 -5.35 -14.15
C LEU A 135 -1.94 -5.27 -13.37
N ASN A 136 -2.95 -6.05 -13.75
CA ASN A 136 -4.19 -6.10 -12.95
C ASN A 136 -3.99 -6.71 -11.57
N MET A 137 -3.03 -7.62 -11.42
CA MET A 137 -2.68 -8.19 -10.13
C MET A 137 -2.01 -7.15 -9.23
N LEU A 138 -1.03 -6.40 -9.74
CA LEU A 138 -0.46 -5.25 -9.03
C LEU A 138 -1.56 -4.27 -8.61
N ALA A 139 -2.48 -3.93 -9.52
CA ALA A 139 -3.63 -3.10 -9.17
C ALA A 139 -4.46 -3.70 -8.02
N ASN A 140 -4.68 -5.02 -7.99
CA ASN A 140 -5.44 -5.63 -6.90
C ASN A 140 -4.72 -5.52 -5.56
N TRP A 141 -3.39 -5.69 -5.51
CA TRP A 141 -2.60 -5.46 -4.30
C TRP A 141 -2.77 -4.02 -3.78
N GLU A 142 -2.64 -3.00 -4.65
CA GLU A 142 -2.92 -1.60 -4.26
C GLU A 142 -4.35 -1.42 -3.71
N ALA A 143 -5.35 -2.11 -4.27
CA ALA A 143 -6.73 -2.03 -3.79
C ALA A 143 -6.90 -2.64 -2.40
N GLU A 144 -6.12 -3.68 -2.11
CA GLU A 144 -6.08 -4.32 -0.81
C GLU A 144 -5.43 -3.43 0.24
N HIS A 145 -4.29 -2.82 -0.07
CA HIS A 145 -3.66 -1.77 0.74
C HIS A 145 -4.64 -0.64 1.07
N MET A 146 -5.36 -0.13 0.05
CA MET A 146 -6.40 0.89 0.25
C MET A 146 -7.46 0.47 1.27
N SER A 147 -7.95 -0.78 1.19
CA SER A 147 -8.95 -1.29 2.12
C SER A 147 -8.43 -1.35 3.55
N ILE A 148 -7.16 -1.69 3.73
CA ILE A 148 -6.50 -1.77 5.04
C ILE A 148 -6.33 -0.37 5.63
N ILE A 149 -5.83 0.58 4.83
CA ILE A 149 -5.66 1.98 5.26
C ILE A 149 -7.00 2.64 5.58
N ASP A 150 -8.03 2.42 4.76
CA ASP A 150 -9.36 2.99 5.00
C ASP A 150 -9.98 2.48 6.30
N SER A 151 -9.83 1.18 6.60
CA SER A 151 -10.29 0.59 7.86
C SER A 151 -9.60 1.24 9.06
N GLN A 152 -8.28 1.46 8.99
CA GLN A 152 -7.54 2.14 10.05
C GLN A 152 -7.97 3.61 10.20
N LEU A 153 -8.18 4.32 9.09
CA LEU A 153 -8.66 5.70 9.11
C LEU A 153 -10.05 5.83 9.75
N GLN A 154 -10.96 4.90 9.44
CA GLN A 154 -12.29 4.85 10.06
C GLN A 154 -12.20 4.63 11.56
N GLN A 155 -11.32 3.71 12.01
CA GLN A 155 -11.10 3.44 13.42
C GLN A 155 -10.53 4.66 14.15
N MET A 156 -9.46 5.27 13.64
CA MET A 156 -8.86 6.48 14.22
C MET A 156 -9.85 7.66 14.26
N HIS A 157 -10.70 7.79 13.23
CA HIS A 157 -11.74 8.81 13.23
C HIS A 157 -12.80 8.55 14.30
N LYS A 158 -13.20 7.29 14.50
CA LYS A 158 -14.12 6.91 15.57
C LYS A 158 -13.52 7.23 16.94
N ASP A 159 -12.29 6.79 17.19
CA ASP A 159 -11.59 7.03 18.46
C ASP A 159 -11.45 8.53 18.75
N PHE A 160 -11.09 9.33 17.73
CA PHE A 160 -11.06 10.79 17.84
C PHE A 160 -12.42 11.40 18.20
N MET A 161 -13.52 10.92 17.60
CA MET A 161 -14.86 11.42 17.92
C MET A 161 -15.30 11.03 19.34
N THR A 162 -14.96 9.82 19.79
CA THR A 162 -15.20 9.37 21.16
C THR A 162 -14.43 10.22 22.17
N GLU A 163 -13.13 10.48 21.93
CA GLU A 163 -12.30 11.35 22.78
C GLU A 163 -12.84 12.79 22.86
N MET A 164 -13.38 13.31 21.75
CA MET A 164 -13.95 14.66 21.69
C MET A 164 -15.38 14.75 22.25
N GLY A 165 -15.99 13.63 22.65
CA GLY A 165 -17.35 13.60 23.18
C GLY A 165 -18.44 13.84 22.13
N PHE A 166 -18.16 13.53 20.85
CA PHE A 166 -19.08 13.72 19.72
C PHE A 166 -19.73 12.41 19.22
N GLU A 167 -19.74 11.33 20.01
CA GLU A 167 -20.36 10.06 19.57
C GLU A 167 -21.86 10.22 19.27
N PRO A 168 -22.34 9.77 18.09
CA PRO A 168 -23.77 9.58 17.86
C PRO A 168 -24.28 8.39 18.68
N PHE A 169 -25.39 8.62 19.38
CA PHE A 169 -26.15 7.63 20.16
C PHE A 169 -26.80 6.54 19.30
#